data_AF-A0A8R7P6L5-F1
#
_entry.id   AF-A0A8R7P6L5-F1
#
_cell.length_a   1.000
_cell.length_b   1.000
_cell.length_c   1.000
_cell.angle_alpha   90.00
_cell.angle_beta   90.00
_cell.angle_gamma   90.00
#
_symmetry.space_group_name_H-M   'P 1'
#
loop_
_entity.id
_entity.type
_entity.pdbx_description
1 polymer ?
#
loop_
_entity_poly.entity_id
_entity_poly.type
_entity_poly.pdbx_seq_one_letter_code
_entity_poly.pdbx_strand_id
1 'polypeptide(L)'
;MEQSTAASPWLLLLCLAVAATGGALQARAQPDVNGFISIDCGLAGKTRSYVDDTTKLLYTSDTDFIGNVGSTHNISAQYMVRPTHLSRRYHSVRSFPDGVRNCYTLRSLVPGGKYLLRASFMYGDYDGLGSLPIFDLHVGVNYWQTVNISEPD
;
A
#
# COMPACT_ATOMS: atom_id res chain seq x y z
N MET A 1 51.44 9.26 -59.18
CA MET A 1 50.89 7.94 -59.54
C MET A 1 49.63 7.73 -58.74
N GLU A 2 48.57 7.61 -59.50
CA GLU A 2 47.18 7.38 -59.17
C GLU A 2 46.99 6.20 -58.20
N GLN A 3 46.07 6.35 -57.25
CA GLN A 3 45.11 5.29 -56.94
C GLN A 3 43.85 5.90 -56.32
N SER A 4 42.80 5.83 -57.11
CA SER A 4 41.41 6.11 -56.77
C SER A 4 40.71 4.78 -56.49
N THR A 5 39.89 4.70 -55.42
CA THR A 5 38.74 3.79 -55.19
C THR A 5 38.43 3.78 -53.69
N ALA A 6 37.22 3.67 -53.16
CA ALA A 6 35.85 3.86 -53.61
C ALA A 6 35.05 3.77 -52.30
N ALA A 7 34.08 4.66 -52.07
CA ALA A 7 33.11 4.46 -51.00
C ALA A 7 32.15 3.34 -51.41
N SER A 8 31.85 2.40 -50.51
CA SER A 8 30.63 1.60 -50.61
C SER A 8 30.04 1.31 -49.23
N PRO A 9 28.72 1.44 -49.03
CA PRO A 9 28.08 1.60 -47.74
C PRO A 9 27.16 0.40 -47.46
N TRP A 10 27.61 -0.58 -46.67
CA TRP A 10 26.75 -1.70 -46.26
C TRP A 10 26.34 -1.58 -44.79
N LEU A 11 25.16 -0.98 -44.63
CA LEU A 11 24.06 -1.33 -43.75
C LEU A 11 24.40 -1.99 -42.40
N LEU A 12 24.09 -1.23 -41.35
CA LEU A 12 23.16 -1.59 -40.27
C LEU A 12 23.22 -3.03 -39.74
N LEU A 13 23.87 -3.18 -38.59
CA LEU A 13 23.28 -3.90 -37.45
C LEU A 13 23.76 -3.23 -36.16
N LEU A 14 23.12 -2.10 -35.83
CA LEU A 14 22.96 -1.74 -34.43
C LEU A 14 22.12 -2.85 -33.81
N CYS A 15 22.78 -3.83 -33.20
CA CYS A 15 22.14 -4.67 -32.20
C CYS A 15 21.84 -3.76 -31.01
N LEU A 16 20.73 -3.02 -31.08
CA LEU A 16 20.02 -2.56 -29.90
C LEU A 16 19.57 -3.83 -29.18
N ALA A 17 20.46 -4.40 -28.36
CA ALA A 17 20.05 -5.22 -27.26
C ALA A 17 19.28 -4.30 -26.32
N VAL A 18 17.99 -4.09 -26.63
CA VAL A 18 17.02 -3.78 -25.61
C VAL A 18 16.98 -5.05 -24.79
N ALA A 19 17.90 -5.14 -23.83
CA ALA A 19 17.68 -5.96 -22.67
C ALA A 19 16.42 -5.36 -22.06
N ALA A 20 15.26 -5.90 -22.46
CA ALA A 20 14.07 -5.88 -21.64
C ALA A 20 14.46 -6.69 -20.41
N THR A 21 15.24 -6.09 -19.52
CA THR A 21 15.15 -6.39 -18.13
C THR A 21 13.69 -6.12 -17.84
N GLY A 22 12.89 -7.18 -17.84
CA GLY A 22 11.65 -7.25 -17.11
C GLY A 22 11.99 -7.07 -15.64
N GLY A 23 12.48 -5.89 -15.29
CA GLY A 23 12.28 -5.36 -13.96
C GLY A 23 10.78 -5.32 -13.86
N ALA A 24 10.23 -6.17 -13.00
CA ALA A 24 8.91 -5.93 -12.47
C ALA A 24 8.89 -4.43 -12.15
N LEU A 25 7.98 -3.69 -12.80
CA LEU A 25 7.60 -2.38 -12.32
C LEU A 25 7.10 -2.66 -10.91
N GLN A 26 8.01 -2.55 -9.94
CA GLN A 26 7.64 -2.53 -8.55
C GLN A 26 6.82 -1.26 -8.47
N ALA A 27 5.49 -1.44 -8.51
CA ALA A 27 4.52 -0.38 -8.53
C ALA A 27 4.83 0.45 -7.30
N ARG A 28 5.57 1.54 -7.51
CA ARG A 28 5.75 2.55 -6.48
C ARG A 28 4.34 2.97 -6.14
N ALA A 29 3.99 3.02 -4.86
CA ALA A 29 2.70 3.49 -4.39
C ALA A 29 2.36 4.86 -5.00
N GLN A 30 1.75 4.87 -6.18
CA GLN A 30 1.37 6.08 -6.90
C GLN A 30 -0.07 6.42 -6.48
N PRO A 31 -0.40 7.73 -6.45
CA PRO A 31 -1.79 8.13 -6.35
C PRO A 31 -2.61 7.47 -7.48
N ASP A 32 -3.85 7.11 -7.16
CA ASP A 32 -4.81 6.65 -8.15
C ASP A 32 -5.24 7.78 -9.10
N VAL A 33 -6.14 7.48 -10.04
CA VAL A 33 -6.66 8.46 -11.00
C VAL A 33 -7.37 9.65 -10.35
N ASN A 34 -7.79 9.51 -9.08
CA ASN A 34 -8.43 10.55 -8.29
C ASN A 34 -7.44 11.27 -7.36
N GLY A 35 -6.15 10.92 -7.42
CA GLY A 35 -5.09 11.52 -6.61
C GLY A 35 -4.95 10.94 -5.21
N PHE A 36 -5.57 9.80 -4.90
CA PHE A 36 -5.51 9.17 -3.58
C PHE A 36 -4.50 8.02 -3.51
N ILE A 37 -3.81 7.93 -2.37
CA ILE A 37 -3.09 6.73 -1.98
C ILE A 37 -3.99 6.01 -0.97
N SER A 38 -4.69 4.96 -1.41
CA SER A 38 -5.56 4.16 -0.54
C SER A 38 -4.91 2.83 -0.20
N ILE A 39 -4.78 2.57 1.10
CA ILE A 39 -4.07 1.41 1.65
C ILE A 39 -5.08 0.54 2.40
N ASP A 40 -5.09 -0.74 2.07
CA ASP A 40 -5.80 -1.78 2.83
C ASP A 40 -4.78 -2.50 3.75
N CYS A 41 -4.97 -2.28 5.06
CA CYS A 41 -4.11 -2.77 6.12
C CYS A 41 -4.42 -4.25 6.38
N GLY A 42 -3.54 -5.15 5.98
CA GLY A 42 -3.77 -6.59 6.08
C GLY A 42 -4.37 -7.23 4.82
N LEU A 43 -4.46 -6.52 3.69
CA LEU A 43 -4.74 -7.19 2.44
C LEU A 43 -3.63 -8.21 2.15
N ALA A 44 -3.95 -9.50 2.10
CA ALA A 44 -3.01 -10.58 1.85
C ALA A 44 -3.47 -11.47 0.68
N GLY A 45 -2.59 -12.36 0.21
CA GLY A 45 -2.90 -13.35 -0.84
C GLY A 45 -2.38 -12.99 -2.23
N LYS A 46 -2.97 -13.56 -3.28
CA LYS A 46 -2.51 -13.34 -4.67
C LYS A 46 -2.91 -11.97 -5.21
N THR A 47 -4.06 -11.46 -4.79
CA THR A 47 -4.57 -10.15 -5.20
C THR A 47 -3.94 -9.07 -4.33
N ARG A 48 -3.21 -8.15 -4.96
CA ARG A 48 -2.45 -7.08 -4.28
C ARG A 48 -3.16 -5.73 -4.26
N SER A 49 -4.25 -5.60 -5.02
CA SER A 49 -5.06 -4.38 -5.09
C SER A 49 -6.47 -4.68 -5.59
N TYR A 50 -7.41 -3.76 -5.32
CA TYR A 50 -8.76 -3.80 -5.87
C TYR A 50 -9.37 -2.39 -5.92
N VAL A 51 -10.36 -2.18 -6.78
CA VAL A 51 -11.16 -0.96 -6.80
C VAL A 51 -12.38 -1.18 -5.91
N ASP A 52 -12.61 -0.29 -4.95
CA ASP A 52 -13.79 -0.35 -4.09
C ASP A 52 -15.04 0.10 -4.87
N ASP A 53 -16.09 -0.72 -4.84
CA ASP A 53 -17.27 -0.49 -5.69
C ASP A 53 -18.09 0.74 -5.27
N THR A 54 -17.97 1.18 -4.01
CA THR A 54 -18.72 2.31 -3.48
C THR A 54 -17.97 3.62 -3.68
N THR A 55 -16.73 3.68 -3.20
CA THR A 55 -15.89 4.88 -3.22
C THR A 55 -15.15 5.08 -4.53
N LYS A 56 -15.04 4.04 -5.37
CA LYS A 56 -14.26 4.01 -6.62
C LYS A 56 -12.76 4.24 -6.42
N LEU A 57 -12.26 4.11 -5.19
CA LEU A 57 -10.84 4.25 -4.87
C LEU A 57 -10.09 2.94 -5.15
N LEU A 58 -8.86 3.06 -5.66
CA LEU A 58 -7.95 1.92 -5.78
C LEU A 58 -7.28 1.65 -4.43
N TYR A 59 -7.69 0.59 -3.75
CA TYR A 59 -7.02 0.08 -2.56
C TYR A 59 -5.87 -0.84 -2.95
N THR A 60 -4.71 -0.58 -2.35
CA THR A 60 -3.49 -1.38 -2.53
C THR A 60 -3.07 -1.97 -1.18
N SER A 61 -2.32 -3.06 -1.23
CA SER A 61 -1.83 -3.68 0.00
C SER A 61 -0.88 -2.78 0.78
N ASP A 62 -1.02 -2.82 2.10
CA ASP A 62 -0.06 -2.26 3.05
C ASP A 62 1.38 -2.75 2.93
N THR A 63 1.63 -3.96 2.39
CA THR A 63 2.98 -4.55 2.29
C THR A 63 3.96 -3.67 1.52
N ASP A 64 3.46 -2.80 0.64
CA ASP A 64 4.30 -1.89 -0.15
C ASP A 64 4.69 -0.61 0.62
N PHE A 65 4.09 -0.41 1.80
CA PHE A 65 4.22 0.80 2.62
C PHE A 65 4.85 0.54 3.98
N ILE A 66 4.85 -0.71 4.44
CA ILE A 66 5.41 -1.10 5.73
C ILE A 66 6.52 -2.12 5.55
N GLY A 67 7.51 -2.10 6.46
CA GLY A 67 8.51 -3.17 6.52
C GLY A 67 7.88 -4.52 6.89
N ASN A 68 8.70 -5.57 7.00
CA ASN A 68 8.29 -6.90 7.45
C ASN A 68 8.01 -6.92 8.97
N VAL A 69 7.05 -6.13 9.43
CA VAL A 69 6.65 -5.96 10.82
C VAL A 69 5.14 -6.06 10.99
N GLY A 70 4.72 -6.43 12.20
CA GLY A 70 3.32 -6.73 12.49
C GLY A 70 2.83 -8.00 11.80
N SER A 71 1.57 -8.34 12.03
CA SER A 71 0.92 -9.54 11.52
C SER A 71 -0.43 -9.19 10.88
N THR A 72 -0.77 -9.91 9.82
CA THR A 72 -2.04 -9.72 9.10
C THR A 72 -3.06 -10.73 9.59
N HIS A 73 -4.28 -10.27 9.87
CA HIS A 73 -5.38 -11.11 10.32
C HIS A 73 -6.67 -10.76 9.60
N ASN A 74 -7.50 -11.75 9.37
CA ASN A 74 -8.90 -11.51 9.05
C ASN A 74 -9.64 -11.19 10.35
N ILE A 75 -10.63 -10.32 10.29
CA ILE A 75 -11.52 -10.09 11.43
C ILE A 75 -12.40 -11.32 11.69
N SER A 76 -12.96 -11.41 12.89
CA SER A 76 -13.93 -12.43 13.26
C SER A 76 -15.15 -12.42 12.33
N ALA A 77 -15.61 -13.61 11.94
CA ALA A 77 -16.73 -13.79 11.01
C ALA A 77 -18.02 -13.11 11.49
N GLN A 78 -18.19 -12.88 12.80
CA GLN A 78 -19.33 -12.18 13.37
C GLN A 78 -19.49 -10.74 12.84
N TYR A 79 -18.41 -10.13 12.37
CA TYR A 79 -18.40 -8.79 11.79
C TYR A 79 -18.54 -8.78 10.26
N MET A 80 -18.49 -9.95 9.61
CA MET A 80 -18.58 -10.09 8.15
C MET A 80 -20.00 -10.41 7.68
N VAL A 81 -20.90 -10.76 8.60
CA VAL A 81 -22.30 -11.11 8.32
C VAL A 81 -23.24 -9.91 8.53
N ARG A 82 -24.48 -10.00 8.02
CA ARG A 82 -25.50 -8.97 8.27
C ARG A 82 -25.84 -8.89 9.77
N PRO A 83 -26.15 -7.69 10.32
CA PRO A 83 -26.41 -6.43 9.63
C PRO A 83 -25.18 -5.54 9.39
N THR A 84 -24.02 -5.90 9.92
CA THR A 84 -22.81 -5.07 10.03
C THR A 84 -21.97 -4.96 8.77
N HIS A 85 -22.45 -5.42 7.61
CA HIS A 85 -21.69 -5.58 6.35
C HIS A 85 -20.68 -4.44 6.09
N LEU A 86 -19.43 -4.68 6.50
CA LEU A 86 -18.38 -3.68 6.45
C LEU A 86 -17.87 -3.50 5.02
N SER A 87 -17.28 -2.34 4.75
CA SER A 87 -16.48 -2.18 3.53
C SER A 87 -15.34 -3.22 3.54
N ARG A 88 -14.99 -3.72 2.36
CA ARG A 88 -13.93 -4.73 2.17
C ARG A 88 -12.62 -4.38 2.87
N ARG A 89 -12.28 -3.07 2.95
CA ARG A 89 -11.07 -2.57 3.62
C ARG A 89 -10.99 -2.85 5.12
N TYR A 90 -12.09 -3.32 5.72
CA TYR A 90 -12.19 -3.68 7.12
C TYR A 90 -12.21 -5.19 7.35
N HIS A 91 -12.27 -6.02 6.29
CA HIS A 91 -12.32 -7.48 6.43
C HIS A 91 -11.01 -8.08 6.97
N SER A 92 -9.92 -7.33 6.82
CA SER A 92 -8.61 -7.68 7.36
C SER A 92 -8.01 -6.48 8.07
N VAL A 93 -7.08 -6.77 8.98
CA VAL A 93 -6.33 -5.78 9.75
C VAL A 93 -4.85 -6.17 9.76
N ARG A 94 -3.98 -5.16 9.94
CA ARG A 94 -2.60 -5.38 10.38
C ARG A 94 -2.48 -5.04 11.87
N SER A 95 -2.07 -6.02 12.66
CA SER A 95 -1.81 -5.90 14.08
C SER A 95 -0.32 -5.68 14.36
N PHE A 96 -0.03 -4.91 15.41
CA PHE A 96 1.32 -4.59 15.88
C PHE A 96 1.45 -4.90 17.38
N PRO A 97 1.48 -6.19 17.77
CA PRO A 97 1.60 -6.57 19.18
C PRO A 97 3.02 -6.34 19.71
N ASP A 98 4.01 -6.32 18.81
CA ASP A 98 5.42 -6.19 19.13
C ASP A 98 6.00 -4.85 18.65
N GLY A 99 7.03 -4.41 19.37
CA GLY A 99 7.81 -3.22 19.05
C GLY A 99 7.21 -1.94 19.61
N VAL A 100 8.07 -0.94 19.82
CA VAL A 100 7.67 0.35 20.40
C VAL A 100 6.98 1.25 19.35
N ARG A 101 7.36 1.12 18.07
CA ARG A 101 6.85 1.97 17.00
C ARG A 101 6.91 1.26 15.64
N ASN A 102 5.77 1.22 14.96
CA ASN A 102 5.63 0.63 13.63
C ASN A 102 5.21 1.72 12.63
N CYS A 103 5.94 1.86 11.52
CA CYS A 103 5.84 3.02 10.63
C CYS A 103 5.43 2.62 9.20
N TYR A 104 4.40 3.29 8.69
CA TYR A 104 4.09 3.34 7.26
C TYR A 104 4.91 4.43 6.58
N THR A 105 5.47 4.14 5.41
CA THR A 105 6.25 5.08 4.60
C THR A 105 5.52 5.41 3.31
N LEU A 106 5.03 6.64 3.21
CA LEU A 106 4.38 7.16 1.99
C LEU A 106 5.44 7.84 1.10
N ARG A 107 5.90 7.14 0.06
CA ARG A 107 7.08 7.58 -0.75
C ARG A 107 6.76 8.59 -1.85
N SER A 108 5.50 8.81 -2.19
CA SER A 108 5.08 9.65 -3.33
C SER A 108 4.59 11.03 -2.93
N LEU A 109 4.91 11.49 -1.70
CA LEU A 109 4.52 12.81 -1.23
C LEU A 109 5.55 13.87 -1.67
N VAL A 110 5.05 15.03 -2.08
CA VAL A 110 5.85 16.18 -2.49
C VAL A 110 6.15 17.05 -1.26
N PRO A 111 7.43 17.37 -0.98
CA PRO A 111 7.80 18.27 0.11
C PRO A 111 7.07 19.62 0.01
N GLY A 112 6.55 20.10 1.15
CA GLY A 112 5.77 21.35 1.22
C GLY A 112 4.32 21.23 0.74
N GLY A 113 3.90 20.06 0.22
CA GLY A 113 2.52 19.80 -0.14
C GLY A 113 1.59 19.72 1.09
N LYS A 114 0.33 20.09 0.90
CA LYS A 114 -0.75 19.91 1.89
C LYS A 114 -1.55 18.67 1.53
N TYR A 115 -1.72 17.78 2.50
CA TYR A 115 -2.39 16.49 2.30
C TYR A 115 -3.48 16.28 3.34
N LEU A 116 -4.59 15.68 2.93
CA LEU A 116 -5.56 15.12 3.86
C LEU A 116 -5.15 13.69 4.21
N LEU A 117 -4.92 13.43 5.50
CA LEU A 117 -4.61 12.09 6.00
C LEU A 117 -5.84 11.55 6.74
N ARG A 118 -6.29 10.35 6.36
CA ARG A 118 -7.34 9.60 7.06
C ARG A 118 -6.78 8.23 7.43
N ALA A 119 -6.78 7.93 8.72
CA ALA A 119 -6.51 6.59 9.24
C ALA A 119 -7.79 6.03 9.85
N SER A 120 -8.08 4.76 9.58
CA SER A 120 -9.25 4.06 10.14
C SER A 120 -8.73 2.85 10.93
N PHE A 121 -9.28 2.63 12.11
CA PHE A 121 -8.82 1.60 13.03
C PHE A 121 -9.97 0.69 13.42
N MET A 122 -9.71 -0.61 13.44
CA MET A 122 -10.67 -1.63 13.83
C MET A 122 -9.93 -2.79 14.48
N TYR A 123 -10.52 -3.36 15.52
CA TYR A 123 -10.04 -4.61 16.12
C TYR A 123 -10.71 -5.82 15.49
N GLY A 124 -12.05 -5.85 15.45
CA GLY A 124 -12.79 -6.94 14.82
C GLY A 124 -12.55 -8.31 15.44
N ASP A 125 -12.07 -8.37 16.69
CA ASP A 125 -11.82 -9.60 17.45
C ASP A 125 -11.00 -10.63 16.67
N TYR A 126 -9.99 -10.15 15.92
CA TYR A 126 -9.21 -10.99 15.01
C TYR A 126 -8.44 -12.11 15.73
N ASP A 127 -8.13 -11.93 17.02
CA ASP A 127 -7.42 -12.91 17.86
C ASP A 127 -8.33 -13.54 18.94
N GLY A 128 -9.62 -13.20 18.99
CA GLY A 128 -10.59 -13.79 19.91
C GLY A 128 -10.38 -13.40 21.38
N LEU A 129 -9.55 -12.41 21.68
CA LEU A 129 -9.26 -11.99 23.05
C LEU A 129 -10.26 -10.98 23.60
N GLY A 130 -11.10 -10.35 22.75
CA GLY A 130 -12.00 -9.28 23.16
C GLY A 130 -11.29 -8.06 23.76
N SER A 131 -9.98 -7.92 23.55
CA SER A 131 -9.15 -6.88 24.17
C SER A 131 -8.91 -5.74 23.19
N LEU A 132 -9.58 -4.61 23.43
CA LEU A 132 -9.52 -3.45 22.55
C LEU A 132 -8.16 -2.75 22.67
N PRO A 133 -7.47 -2.48 21.55
CA PRO A 133 -6.15 -1.87 21.59
C PRO A 133 -6.24 -0.37 21.85
N ILE A 134 -5.26 0.15 22.60
CA ILE A 134 -5.02 1.58 22.80
C ILE A 134 -3.58 1.86 22.41
N PHE A 135 -3.35 2.84 21.54
CA PHE A 135 -2.01 3.17 21.05
C PHE A 135 -1.92 4.62 20.56
N ASP A 136 -0.70 5.15 20.50
CA ASP A 136 -0.46 6.51 20.04
C ASP A 136 -0.19 6.57 18.52
N LEU A 137 -0.98 7.38 17.82
CA LEU A 137 -0.78 7.71 16.41
C LEU A 137 0.15 8.92 16.28
N HIS A 138 1.12 8.80 15.39
CA HIS A 138 2.07 9.87 15.07
C HIS A 138 2.13 10.13 13.57
N VAL A 139 2.33 11.39 13.18
CA VAL A 139 2.59 11.79 11.79
C VAL A 139 4.01 12.35 11.71
N GLY A 140 4.90 11.60 11.05
CA GLY A 140 6.34 11.87 11.15
C GLY A 140 6.79 11.78 12.61
N VAL A 141 7.52 12.78 13.11
CA VAL A 141 7.97 12.82 14.50
C VAL A 141 6.91 13.34 15.49
N ASN A 142 5.79 13.88 14.99
CA ASN A 142 4.81 14.55 15.83
C ASN A 142 3.75 13.58 16.34
N TYR A 143 3.44 13.66 17.63
CA TYR A 143 2.24 13.03 18.19
C TYR A 143 1.00 13.64 17.55
N TRP A 144 0.05 12.80 17.18
CA TRP A 144 -1.25 13.23 16.68
C TRP A 144 -2.31 13.03 17.75
N GLN A 145 -2.56 11.79 18.13
CA GLN A 145 -3.59 11.42 19.11
C GLN A 145 -3.37 10.00 19.62
N THR A 146 -3.85 9.72 20.83
CA THR A 146 -4.07 8.36 21.32
C THR A 146 -5.36 7.83 20.69
N VAL A 147 -5.26 6.71 20.00
CA VAL A 147 -6.41 5.97 19.47
C VAL A 147 -6.90 5.04 20.57
N ASN A 148 -8.17 5.19 20.94
CA ASN A 148 -8.87 4.26 21.82
C ASN A 148 -10.07 3.69 21.06
N ILE A 149 -10.00 2.41 20.71
CA ILE A 149 -11.07 1.73 19.97
C ILE A 149 -12.12 1.25 20.98
N SER A 150 -12.85 2.17 21.61
CA SER A 150 -13.81 1.84 22.68
C SER A 150 -15.26 1.68 22.20
N GLU A 151 -15.60 2.14 21.01
CA GLU A 151 -16.92 2.01 20.37
C GLU A 151 -16.71 1.83 18.85
N PRO A 152 -17.55 1.06 18.13
CA PRO A 152 -17.61 1.11 16.68
C PRO A 152 -18.13 2.48 16.22
N ASP A 153 -17.45 3.11 15.24
CA ASP A 153 -17.95 4.31 14.55
C ASP A 153 -19.32 4.08 13.88
#